data_AF-A0A7X5WU95-F1
#
_entry.id   AF-A0A7X5WU95-F1
#
_cell.length_a   1.000
_cell.length_b   1.000
_cell.length_c   1.000
_cell.angle_alpha   90.00
_cell.angle_beta   90.00
_cell.angle_gamma   90.00
#
_symmetry.space_group_name_H-M   'P 1'
#
loop_
_entity.id
_entity.type
_entity.pdbx_description
1 polymer ?
#
loop_
_entity_poly.entity_id
_entity_poly.type
_entity_poly.pdbx_seq_one_letter_code
_entity_poly.pdbx_strand_id
1 'polypeptide(L)' 'MRVWTPEGDEETGLLKVGCFLGDHVKTGIGTVLNTGTVVGAGSNLFGGLMPPTVVPPFSWGMGPDLRDHRLG' A
#
# COMPACT_ATOMS: atom_id res chain seq x y z
N MET A 1 -6.89 -2.26 -15.42
CA MET A 1 -6.86 -1.26 -14.32
C MET A 1 -5.45 -0.71 -14.23
N ARG A 2 -5.25 0.45 -13.60
CA ARG A 2 -3.90 0.99 -13.43
C ARG A 2 -3.29 0.60 -12.09
N VAL A 3 -1.98 0.38 -12.09
CA VAL A 3 -1.16 0.11 -10.90
C VAL A 3 -0.02 1.10 -10.91
N TRP A 4 0.27 1.69 -9.74
CA TRP A 4 1.40 2.60 -9.60
C TRP A 4 2.74 1.84 -9.66
N THR A 5 3.70 2.40 -10.38
CA THR A 5 5.10 1.97 -10.44
C THR A 5 6.01 3.19 -10.21
N PRO A 6 7.31 3.00 -9.94
CA PRO A 6 8.26 4.11 -9.88
C PRO A 6 8.30 4.96 -11.16
N GLU A 7 7.96 4.35 -12.31
CA GLU A 7 7.90 5.01 -13.61
C GLU A 7 6.56 5.74 -13.88
N GLY A 8 5.53 5.47 -13.07
CA GLY A 8 4.19 6.05 -13.21
C GLY A 8 3.06 5.02 -13.10
N ASP A 9 1.83 5.44 -13.36
CA ASP A 9 0.68 4.53 -13.42
C ASP A 9 0.72 3.68 -14.71
N GLU A 10 0.81 2.36 -14.55
CA GLU A 10 0.88 1.39 -15.65
C GLU A 10 -0.45 0.66 -15.84
N GLU A 11 -0.91 0.53 -17.09
CA GLU A 11 -2.13 -0.20 -17.41
C GLU A 11 -1.87 -1.71 -17.44
N THR A 12 -2.62 -2.46 -16.64
CA THR A 12 -2.39 -3.91 -16.50
C THR A 12 -3.07 -4.76 -17.57
N GLY A 13 -4.04 -4.22 -18.31
CA GLY A 13 -4.90 -4.98 -19.21
C GLY A 13 -5.86 -5.97 -18.51
N LEU A 14 -5.84 -6.03 -17.18
CA LEU A 14 -6.65 -6.94 -16.37
C LEU A 14 -7.72 -6.16 -15.59
N LEU A 15 -8.86 -6.83 -15.33
CA LEU A 15 -9.93 -6.27 -14.49
C LEU A 15 -9.51 -6.18 -13.01
N LYS A 16 -8.68 -7.13 -12.53
CA LYS A 16 -8.13 -7.18 -11.16
C LYS A 16 -6.72 -7.78 -11.20
N VAL A 17 -5.84 -7.34 -10.30
CA VAL A 17 -4.44 -7.81 -10.21
C VAL A 17 -4.00 -8.19 -8.79
N GLY A 18 -4.91 -8.19 -7.81
CA GLY A 18 -4.53 -8.38 -6.41
C GLY A 18 -3.85 -7.14 -5.85
N CYS A 19 -2.88 -7.28 -4.97
CA CYS A 19 -2.10 -6.17 -4.39
C CYS A 19 -0.60 -6.50 -4.44
N PHE A 20 0.23 -5.46 -4.36
CA PHE A 20 1.68 -5.54 -4.41
C PHE A 20 2.25 -5.07 -3.07
N LEU A 21 2.94 -5.97 -2.37
CA LEU A 21 3.52 -5.70 -1.05
C LEU A 21 5.03 -5.74 -1.16
N GLY A 22 5.68 -4.63 -0.81
CA GLY A 22 7.13 -4.56 -0.70
C GLY A 22 7.66 -5.37 0.48
N ASP A 23 8.99 -5.45 0.56
CA ASP A 23 9.66 -6.21 1.61
C ASP A 23 9.29 -5.72 3.01
N HIS A 24 9.13 -6.66 3.95
CA HIS A 24 8.85 -6.38 5.36
C HIS A 24 7.59 -5.56 5.66
N VAL A 25 6.60 -5.55 4.76
CA VAL A 25 5.28 -5.00 5.06
C VAL A 25 4.59 -5.80 6.17
N LYS A 26 3.98 -5.10 7.12
CA LYS A 26 3.09 -5.66 8.14
C LYS A 26 1.69 -5.11 7.98
N THR A 27 0.70 -5.98 8.17
CA THR A 27 -0.72 -5.63 8.13
C THR A 27 -1.38 -6.00 9.46
N GLY A 28 -2.38 -5.22 9.84
CA GLY A 28 -3.28 -5.54 10.93
C GLY A 28 -4.17 -6.74 10.57
N ILE A 29 -4.67 -7.44 11.60
CA ILE A 29 -5.62 -8.53 11.41
C ILE A 29 -6.89 -7.98 10.74
N GLY A 30 -7.35 -8.65 9.69
CA GLY A 30 -8.54 -8.24 8.95
C GLY A 30 -8.33 -7.04 8.02
N THR A 31 -7.09 -6.66 7.73
CA THR A 31 -6.78 -5.60 6.75
C THR A 31 -7.38 -5.95 5.39
N VAL A 32 -8.22 -5.05 4.85
CA VAL A 32 -8.78 -5.15 3.51
C VAL A 32 -8.00 -4.26 2.55
N LEU A 33 -7.51 -4.84 1.45
CA LEU A 33 -6.76 -4.15 0.40
C LEU A 33 -7.56 -4.13 -0.89
N ASN A 34 -7.53 -3.00 -1.59
CA ASN A 34 -8.12 -2.91 -2.92
C ASN A 34 -7.24 -3.64 -3.94
N THR A 35 -7.84 -4.02 -5.06
CA THR A 35 -7.07 -4.43 -6.23
C THR A 35 -6.19 -3.26 -6.68
N GLY A 36 -4.98 -3.56 -7.11
CA GLY A 36 -3.97 -2.58 -7.52
C GLY A 36 -3.35 -1.79 -6.37
N THR A 37 -3.65 -2.09 -5.10
CA THR A 37 -2.95 -1.44 -3.98
C THR A 37 -1.46 -1.81 -4.01
N VAL A 38 -0.59 -0.80 -3.94
CA VAL A 38 0.87 -0.92 -3.87
C VAL A 38 1.35 -0.40 -2.52
N VAL A 39 2.05 -1.23 -1.76
CA VAL A 39 2.57 -0.89 -0.44
C VAL A 39 4.10 -0.96 -0.46
N GLY A 40 4.74 0.17 -0.21
CA GLY A 40 6.19 0.28 -0.14
C GLY A 40 6.80 -0.51 1.01
N ALA A 41 8.08 -0.84 0.87
CA ALA A 41 8.83 -1.65 1.83
C ALA A 41 8.84 -1.06 3.25
N GLY A 42 8.85 -1.91 4.27
CA GLY A 42 8.95 -1.52 5.68
C GLY A 42 7.70 -0.85 6.26
N SER A 43 6.59 -0.79 5.52
CA SER A 43 5.35 -0.17 5.98
C SER A 43 4.60 -1.05 6.99
N ASN A 44 3.98 -0.42 7.99
CA ASN A 44 3.16 -1.04 9.01
C ASN A 44 1.73 -0.49 8.95
N LEU A 45 0.85 -1.24 8.29
CA LEU A 45 -0.54 -0.87 8.09
C LEU A 45 -1.39 -1.40 9.25
N PHE A 46 -1.81 -0.51 10.14
CA PHE A 46 -2.68 -0.84 11.25
C PHE A 46 -3.77 0.22 11.41
N GLY A 47 -4.87 -0.18 12.02
CA GLY A 47 -6.10 0.62 12.10
C GLY A 47 -7.27 -0.13 11.46
N GLY A 48 -8.48 0.39 11.65
CA GLY A 48 -9.71 -0.21 11.11
C GLY A 48 -10.17 0.37 9.78
N LEU A 49 -9.33 1.18 9.12
CA LEU A 49 -9.67 1.89 7.88
C LEU A 49 -8.96 1.29 6.68
N MET A 50 -9.50 1.51 5.48
CA MET A 50 -8.87 1.05 4.25
C MET A 50 -7.66 1.94 3.90
N PRO A 51 -6.49 1.35 3.58
CA PRO A 51 -5.33 2.13 3.14
C PRO A 51 -5.55 2.74 1.74
N PRO A 52 -4.80 3.80 1.40
CA PRO A 52 -4.79 4.34 0.04
C PRO A 52 -4.26 3.31 -0.97
N THR A 53 -4.54 3.53 -2.26
CA THR A 53 -4.05 2.64 -3.35
C THR A 53 -2.53 2.63 -3.46
N VAL A 54 -1.85 3.70 -3.03
CA VAL A 54 -0.39 3.76 -2.99
C VAL A 54 0.04 4.16 -1.58
N VAL A 55 0.83 3.32 -0.94
CA VAL A 55 1.45 3.57 0.36
C VAL A 55 2.96 3.70 0.17
N PRO A 56 3.58 4.85 0.48
CA PRO A 56 5.03 5.02 0.40
C PRO A 56 5.81 4.04 1.29
N PRO A 57 7.09 3.74 0.99
CA PRO A 57 7.95 2.98 1.88
C PRO A 57 8.04 3.61 3.28
N PHE A 58 8.21 2.76 4.30
CA PHE A 58 8.31 3.14 5.70
C PHE A 58 7.12 3.96 6.23
N SER A 59 5.89 3.65 5.80
CA SER A 59 4.68 4.31 6.29
C SER A 59 4.07 3.57 7.50
N TRP A 60 3.46 4.30 8.43
CA TRP A 60 2.80 3.74 9.61
C TRP A 60 1.35 4.22 9.72
N GLY A 61 0.43 3.30 10.02
CA GLY A 61 -0.99 3.59 10.18
C GLY A 61 -1.81 3.34 8.92
N MET A 62 -3.04 3.87 8.89
CA MET A 62 -3.99 3.78 7.78
C MET A 62 -4.87 5.03 7.75
N GLY A 63 -5.45 5.35 6.58
CA GLY A 63 -6.37 6.49 6.45
C GLY A 63 -5.73 7.83 6.87
N PRO A 64 -6.42 8.68 7.66
CA PRO A 64 -5.89 9.96 8.13
C PRO A 64 -4.63 9.85 9.00
N ASP A 65 -4.39 8.69 9.60
CA ASP A 65 -3.25 8.45 10.49
C ASP A 65 -2.03 7.88 9.74
N LEU A 66 -2.10 7.72 8.42
CA LEU A 66 -0.96 7.28 7.63
C LEU A 66 0.14 8.36 7.65
N ARG A 67 1.30 8.02 8.22
CA ARG A 67 2.43 8.92 8.34
C ARG A 67 3.70 8.29 7.79
N ASP A 68 4.50 9.10 7.11
CA ASP A 68 5.86 8.73 6.72
C ASP A 68 6.71 8.57 7.99
N HIS A 69 7.30 7.39 8.19
CA HIS A 69 8.27 7.12 9.24
C HIS A 69 9.67 7.07 8.63
N ARG A 70 10.32 8.23 8.49
CA ARG A 70 11.72 8.26 8.06
C ARG A 70 12.62 7.70 9.17
N LEU A 71 13.41 6.69 8.82
CA LEU A 71 14.60 6.31 9.58
C LEU A 71 15.56 7.50 9.50
N GLY A 72 15.75 8.20 10.61
CA GLY A 72 16.65 9.37 10.72
C GLY A 72 18.12 9.02 10.62
#